data_AF-R7T6K3-F1
#
_entry.id   AF-R7T6K3-F1
#
_cell.length_a   1.000
_cell.length_b   1.000
_cell.length_c   1.000
_cell.angle_alpha   90.00
_cell.angle_beta   90.00
_cell.angle_gamma   90.00
#
_symmetry.space_group_name_H-M   'P 1'
#
loop_
_entity.id
_entity.type
_entity.pdbx_description
1 polymer ?
#
loop_
_entity_poly.entity_id
_entity_poly.type
_entity_poly.pdbx_seq_one_letter_code
_entity_poly.pdbx_strand_id
1 'polypeptide(L)'
;MASETDTLSPVDVYDIAATIGKEFEKIIDNYGPEAVTELMPKIITVLEHLEILSNNNQKENAEISELRFSIERLQADKKAKHEERMKYEKVCSSN
;
A
#
# COMPACT_ATOMS: atom_id res chain seq x y z
N MET A 1 -16.54 -6.87 2.80
CA MET A 1 -15.43 -6.50 3.68
C MET A 1 -14.20 -7.15 3.09
N ALA A 2 -13.40 -6.38 2.33
CA ALA A 2 -12.11 -6.90 1.88
C ALA A 2 -11.27 -7.11 3.14
N SER A 3 -10.69 -8.28 3.30
CA SER A 3 -9.68 -8.52 4.33
C SER A 3 -8.62 -7.43 4.16
N GLU A 4 -8.46 -6.59 5.18
CA GLU A 4 -7.23 -5.84 5.40
C GLU A 4 -6.11 -6.88 5.47
N THR A 5 -5.54 -7.22 4.32
CA THR A 5 -4.20 -7.74 4.28
C THR A 5 -3.37 -6.59 4.83
N ASP A 6 -2.89 -6.71 6.07
CA ASP A 6 -1.98 -5.76 6.68
C ASP A 6 -0.98 -5.30 5.62
N THR A 7 -1.11 -4.04 5.20
CA THR A 7 -0.24 -3.50 4.15
C THR A 7 1.15 -3.43 4.74
N LEU A 8 1.98 -4.41 4.41
CA LEU A 8 3.38 -4.45 4.81
C LEU A 8 4.01 -3.10 4.47
N SER A 9 4.49 -2.40 5.48
CA SER A 9 5.20 -1.12 5.40
C SER A 9 6.71 -1.37 5.31
N PRO A 10 7.50 -0.42 4.77
CA PRO A 10 8.96 -0.49 4.86
C PRO A 10 9.44 -0.69 6.31
N VAL A 11 8.75 -0.10 7.28
CA VAL A 11 9.04 -0.26 8.72
C VAL A 11 8.99 -1.72 9.14
N ASP A 12 7.99 -2.48 8.69
CA ASP A 12 7.84 -3.89 9.01
C ASP A 12 8.99 -4.72 8.41
N VAL A 13 9.50 -4.33 7.24
CA VAL A 13 10.66 -4.95 6.60
C VAL A 13 11.93 -4.75 7.43
N TYR A 14 12.11 -3.57 8.03
CA TYR A 14 13.24 -3.30 8.93
C TYR A 14 13.17 -4.13 10.22
N ASP A 15 11.98 -4.30 10.80
CA ASP A 15 11.79 -5.13 11.99
C ASP A 15 12.07 -6.62 11.72
N ILE A 16 11.65 -7.10 10.55
CA ILE A 16 11.98 -8.44 10.06
C ILE A 16 13.49 -8.57 9.85
N ALA A 17 14.14 -7.59 9.22
CA ALA A 17 15.58 -7.59 8.99
C ALA A 17 16.37 -7.64 10.30
N ALA A 18 15.95 -6.88 11.33
CA ALA A 18 16.57 -6.89 12.65
C ALA A 18 16.43 -8.26 13.34
N THR A 19 15.28 -8.91 13.18
CA THR A 19 15.05 -10.25 13.73
C THR A 19 15.93 -11.29 13.04
N ILE A 20 16.03 -11.23 11.71
CA ILE A 20 16.92 -12.11 10.93
C ILE A 20 18.39 -11.86 11.28
N GLY A 21 18.80 -10.61 11.47
CA GLY A 21 20.16 -10.25 11.88
C GLY A 21 20.57 -10.92 13.20
N LYS A 22 19.67 -10.96 14.19
CA LYS A 22 19.91 -11.65 15.47
C LYS A 22 20.08 -13.16 15.29
N GLU A 23 19.36 -13.77 14.36
CA GLU A 23 19.55 -15.20 14.05
C GLU A 23 20.89 -15.44 13.34
N PHE A 24 21.31 -14.53 12.46
CA PHE A 24 22.64 -14.60 11.87
C PHE A 24 23.76 -14.46 12.92
N GLU A 25 23.63 -13.55 13.88
CA GLU A 25 24.58 -13.42 15.00
C GLU A 25 24.74 -14.76 15.75
N LYS A 26 23.63 -15.42 16.09
CA LYS A 26 23.67 -16.75 16.74
C LYS A 26 24.36 -17.81 15.88
N ILE A 27 24.17 -17.78 14.56
CA ILE A 27 24.82 -18.72 13.65
C ILE A 27 26.32 -18.43 13.61
N ILE A 28 26.73 -17.17 13.52
CA ILE A 28 28.13 -16.75 13.53
C ILE A 28 28.81 -17.19 14.84
N ASP A 29 28.14 -16.98 15.99
CA ASP A 29 28.68 -17.35 17.30
C ASP A 29 28.94 -18.86 17.44
N ASN A 30 28.11 -19.70 16.82
CA ASN A 30 28.21 -21.16 16.93
C ASN A 30 29.04 -21.82 15.82
N TYR A 31 29.06 -21.25 14.62
CA TYR A 31 29.60 -21.90 13.41
C TYR A 31 30.64 -21.06 12.66
N GLY A 32 30.94 -19.84 13.13
CA GLY A 32 31.83 -18.90 12.46
C GLY A 32 31.14 -18.09 11.35
N PRO A 33 31.74 -16.95 10.96
CA PRO A 33 31.17 -16.05 9.96
C PRO A 33 31.05 -16.65 8.55
N GLU A 34 31.88 -17.64 8.23
CA GLU A 34 31.88 -18.34 6.94
C GLU A 34 30.54 -19.03 6.68
N ALA A 35 29.83 -19.47 7.73
CA ALA A 35 28.54 -20.14 7.64
C ALA A 35 27.43 -19.26 7.03
N VAL A 36 27.56 -17.93 7.12
CA VAL A 36 26.54 -16.98 6.66
C VAL A 36 27.02 -16.08 5.53
N THR A 37 28.32 -16.09 5.21
CA THR A 37 28.95 -15.14 4.27
C THR A 37 28.29 -15.15 2.89
N GLU A 38 27.87 -16.31 2.37
CA GLU A 38 27.18 -16.41 1.08
C GLU A 38 25.65 -16.23 1.17
N LEU A 39 25.08 -16.44 2.35
CA LEU A 39 23.63 -16.37 2.58
C LEU A 39 23.18 -14.93 2.86
N MET A 40 23.97 -14.19 3.62
CA MET A 40 23.72 -12.81 4.00
C MET A 40 23.40 -11.89 2.81
N PRO A 41 24.21 -11.82 1.73
CA PRO A 41 23.88 -10.98 0.58
C PRO A 41 22.57 -11.40 -0.13
N LYS A 42 22.26 -12.70 -0.17
CA LYS A 42 21.00 -13.18 -0.78
C LYS A 42 19.78 -12.74 0.02
N ILE A 43 19.87 -12.78 1.35
CA ILE A 43 18.81 -12.29 2.24
C ILE A 43 18.66 -10.77 2.14
N ILE A 44 19.77 -10.02 2.07
CA ILE A 44 19.73 -8.56 1.84
C ILE A 44 18.97 -8.25 0.55
N THR A 45 19.29 -8.91 -0.57
CA THR A 45 18.59 -8.70 -1.84
C THR A 45 17.09 -9.01 -1.75
N VAL A 46 16.70 -10.05 -1.00
CA VAL A 46 15.28 -10.37 -0.80
C VAL A 46 14.57 -9.29 0.02
N LEU A 47 15.22 -8.77 1.07
CA LEU A 47 14.68 -7.69 1.90
C LEU A 47 14.56 -6.37 1.11
N GLU A 48 15.56 -6.05 0.27
CA GLU A 48 15.51 -4.89 -0.64
C GLU A 48 14.33 -5.00 -1.62
N HIS A 49 14.14 -6.17 -2.25
CA HIS A 49 12.98 -6.40 -3.11
C HIS A 49 11.66 -6.28 -2.35
N LEU A 50 11.60 -6.76 -1.12
CA LEU A 50 10.41 -6.66 -0.28
C LEU A 50 10.06 -5.21 0.06
N GLU A 51 11.07 -4.38 0.35
CA GLU A 51 10.89 -2.94 0.58
C GLU A 51 10.36 -2.23 -0.67
N ILE A 52 10.91 -2.54 -1.85
CA ILE A 52 10.43 -1.97 -3.12
C ILE A 52 8.97 -2.37 -3.37
N LEU A 53 8.63 -3.63 -3.17
CA LEU A 53 7.26 -4.14 -3.36
C LEU A 53 6.30 -3.49 -2.35
N SER A 54 6.70 -3.37 -1.09
CA SER A 54 5.92 -2.70 -0.04
C SER A 54 5.63 -1.24 -0.40
N ASN A 55 6.65 -0.47 -0.79
CA ASN A 55 6.49 0.93 -1.16
C ASN A 55 5.61 1.10 -2.42
N ASN A 56 5.81 0.25 -3.43
CA ASN A 56 4.96 0.26 -4.63
C ASN A 56 3.50 -0.06 -4.27
N ASN A 57 3.27 -1.03 -3.40
CA ASN A 57 1.92 -1.39 -2.96
C ASN A 57 1.24 -0.22 -2.24
N GLN A 58 1.95 0.49 -1.35
CA GLN A 58 1.42 1.69 -0.70
C GLN A 58 1.06 2.78 -1.71
N LYS A 59 1.93 3.02 -2.70
CA LYS A 59 1.68 4.00 -3.76
C LYS A 59 0.47 3.63 -4.62
N GLU A 60 0.38 2.38 -5.06
CA GLU A 60 -0.76 1.87 -5.85
C GLU A 60 -2.07 1.95 -5.06
N ASN A 61 -2.05 1.59 -3.78
CA ASN A 61 -3.22 1.71 -2.92
C ASN A 61 -3.65 3.17 -2.71
N ALA A 62 -2.69 4.10 -2.57
CA ALA A 62 -2.98 5.53 -2.50
C ALA A 62 -3.65 6.02 -3.81
N GLU A 63 -3.11 5.64 -4.97
CA GLU A 63 -3.68 5.99 -6.28
C GLU A 63 -5.10 5.41 -6.45
N ILE A 64 -5.32 4.15 -6.06
CA ILE A 64 -6.66 3.53 -6.07
C ILE A 64 -7.62 4.31 -5.18
N SER A 65 -7.18 4.74 -4.00
CA SER A 65 -8.00 5.53 -3.07
C SER A 65 -8.37 6.90 -3.67
N GLU A 66 -7.41 7.60 -4.28
CA GLU A 66 -7.63 8.88 -4.95
C GLU A 66 -8.59 8.77 -6.14
N LEU A 67 -8.44 7.71 -6.95
CA LEU A 67 -9.33 7.44 -8.09
C LEU A 67 -10.76 7.15 -7.61
N ARG A 68 -10.92 6.35 -6.55
CA ARG A 68 -12.24 6.09 -5.94
C ARG A 68 -12.89 7.38 -5.45
N PHE A 69 -12.15 8.22 -4.73
CA PHE A 69 -12.63 9.52 -4.29
C PHE A 69 -13.05 10.42 -5.44
N SER A 70 -12.26 10.44 -6.52
CA SER A 70 -12.57 11.22 -7.72
C SER A 70 -13.84 10.73 -8.41
N ILE A 71 -14.05 9.42 -8.49
CA ILE A 71 -15.29 8.82 -9.03
C ILE A 71 -16.49 9.24 -8.19
N GLU A 72 -16.41 9.12 -6.86
CA GLU A 72 -17.49 9.51 -5.95
C GLU A 72 -17.86 10.98 -6.10
N ARG A 73 -16.86 11.87 -6.17
CA ARG A 73 -17.07 13.31 -6.39
C ARG A 73 -17.77 13.59 -7.72
N LEU A 74 -17.31 12.98 -8.81
CA LEU A 74 -17.89 13.16 -10.14
C LEU A 74 -19.34 12.64 -10.21
N GLN A 75 -19.64 11.53 -9.52
CA GLN A 75 -21.00 11.01 -9.42
C GLN A 75 -21.92 11.96 -8.64
N ALA A 76 -21.43 12.53 -7.53
CA ALA A 76 -22.16 13.52 -6.76
C ALA A 76 -22.46 14.80 -7.57
N ASP A 77 -21.46 15.33 -8.27
CA ASP A 77 -21.60 16.51 -9.12
C ASP A 77 -22.61 16.29 -10.26
N LYS A 78 -22.54 15.11 -10.90
CA LYS A 78 -23.49 14.74 -11.97
C LYS A 78 -24.92 14.67 -11.43
N LYS A 79 -25.10 14.08 -10.25
CA LYS A 79 -26.42 13.99 -9.59
C LYS A 79 -26.95 15.37 -9.24
N ALA A 80 -26.14 16.24 -8.63
CA ALA A 80 -26.52 17.59 -8.26
C ALA A 80 -26.98 18.43 -9.48
N LYS A 81 -26.22 18.38 -10.59
CA LYS A 81 -26.59 19.06 -11.84
C LYS A 81 -27.90 18.54 -12.43
N HIS A 82 -28.14 17.22 -12.36
CA HIS A 82 -29.39 16.64 -12.84
C HIS A 82 -30.58 17.10 -12.00
N GLU A 83 -30.46 17.10 -10.67
CA GLU A 83 -31.50 17.58 -9.76
C GLU A 83 -31.79 19.06 -9.95
N GLU A 84 -30.76 19.88 -10.16
CA GLU A 84 -30.90 21.31 -10.46
C GLU A 84 -31.68 21.53 -11.77
N ARG A 85 -31.33 20.81 -12.84
CA ARG A 85 -32.03 20.89 -14.13
C ARG A 85 -33.52 20.52 -14.01
N MET A 86 -33.82 19.44 -13.30
CA MET A 86 -35.20 18.99 -13.06
C MET A 86 -36.01 20.01 -12.24
N LYS A 87 -35.38 20.70 -11.29
CA LYS A 87 -36.02 21.79 -10.52
C LYS A 87 -36.35 22.98 -11.42
N TYR A 88 -35.39 23.43 -12.24
CA TYR A 88 -35.64 24.54 -13.18
C TYR A 88 -36.76 24.24 -14.18
N GLU A 89 -36.76 23.05 -14.78
CA GLU A 89 -37.81 22.65 -15.74
C GLU A 89 -39.20 22.66 -15.09
N LYS A 90 -39.35 22.13 -13.86
CA LYS A 90 -40.62 22.18 -13.13
C LYS A 90 -41.12 23.59 -12.85
N VAL A 91 -40.21 24.50 -12.48
CA VAL A 91 -40.56 25.90 -12.17
C VAL A 91 -40.98 26.64 -13.45
N CYS A 92 -40.27 26.48 -14.55
CA CYS A 92 -40.61 27.13 -15.83
C CYS A 92 -41.90 26.58 -16.46
N SER A 93 -42.26 25.32 -16.19
CA SER A 93 -43.48 24.69 -16.73
C SER A 93 -44.76 25.05 -15.96
N SER A 94 -44.62 25.71 -14.79
CA SER A 94 -45.73 25.99 -13.87
C SER A 94 -46.15 27.47 -13.86
N ASN A 95 -45.54 28.31 -14.71
CA ASN A 95 -45.87 29.72 -14.95
C ASN A 95 -46.44 29.90 -16.36
#